data_AF-A0A954S5K3-F1
#
_entry.id   AF-A0A954S5K3-F1
#
_cell.length_a   1.000
_cell.length_b   1.000
_cell.length_c   1.000
_cell.angle_alpha   90.00
_cell.angle_beta   90.00
_cell.angle_gamma   90.00
#
_symmetry.space_group_name_H-M   'P 1'
#
loop_
_entity.id
_entity.type
_entity.pdbx_description
1 polymer ?
#
loop_
_entity_poly.entity_id
_entity_poly.type
_entity_poly.pdbx_seq_one_letter_code
_entity_poly.pdbx_strand_id
1 'polypeptide(L)'
;MIIFNYVGIIMTVIAFAVAFGVGAVFGTSAEGPLMIVAGPLLAAMDIVYRLKSHDGHIYIPHKGGSLFFLPAWAFGALWFVLGIVYTVQGGS
;
A
#
# COMPACT_ATOMS: atom_id res chain seq x y z
N MET A 1 -22.51 3.07 2.04
CA MET A 1 -21.14 2.68 2.46
C MET A 1 -20.31 2.45 1.21
N ILE A 2 -19.21 3.18 1.05
CA ILE A 2 -18.34 3.02 -0.12
C ILE A 2 -17.21 2.07 0.28
N ILE A 3 -17.13 0.90 -0.35
CA ILE A 3 -16.16 -0.16 -0.07
C ILE A 3 -14.72 0.29 -0.39
N PHE A 4 -14.57 1.20 -1.37
CA PHE A 4 -13.30 1.81 -1.77
C PHE A 4 -13.46 3.30 -1.97
N ASN A 5 -12.71 4.13 -1.27
CA ASN A 5 -12.71 5.54 -1.60
C ASN A 5 -11.68 5.87 -2.70
N TYR A 6 -11.96 6.92 -3.46
CA TYR A 6 -11.08 7.37 -4.54
C TYR A 6 -9.66 7.64 -4.07
N VAL A 7 -9.49 8.19 -2.86
CA VAL A 7 -8.17 8.44 -2.26
C VAL A 7 -7.37 7.15 -2.11
N GLY A 8 -7.98 6.10 -1.54
CA GLY A 8 -7.35 4.79 -1.39
C GLY A 8 -6.95 4.19 -2.74
N ILE A 9 -7.86 4.22 -3.72
CA ILE A 9 -7.58 3.71 -5.07
C ILE A 9 -6.39 4.45 -5.71
N ILE A 10 -6.36 5.78 -5.65
CA ILE A 10 -5.28 6.58 -6.23
C ILE A 10 -3.95 6.26 -5.56
N MET A 11 -3.90 6.19 -4.22
CA MET A 11 -2.68 5.84 -3.49
C MET A 11 -2.19 4.44 -3.85
N THR A 12 -3.10 3.48 -3.98
CA THR A 12 -2.79 2.11 -4.38
C THR A 12 -2.19 2.09 -5.79
N VAL A 13 -2.83 2.75 -6.76
CA VAL A 13 -2.32 2.82 -8.13
C VAL A 13 -0.91 3.41 -8.19
N ILE A 14 -0.68 4.51 -7.46
CA ILE A 14 0.66 5.14 -7.38
C ILE A 14 1.67 4.17 -6.77
N ALA A 15 1.32 3.51 -5.66
CA ALA A 15 2.22 2.60 -4.97
C ALA A 15 2.62 1.41 -5.85
N PHE A 16 1.66 0.81 -6.57
CA PHE A 16 1.94 -0.26 -7.52
C PHE A 16 2.74 0.22 -8.73
N ALA A 17 2.40 1.38 -9.31
CA ALA A 17 3.14 1.93 -10.44
C ALA A 17 4.62 2.15 -10.11
N VAL A 18 4.92 2.66 -8.91
CA VAL A 18 6.29 2.82 -8.43
C VAL A 18 6.96 1.45 -8.23
N ALA A 19 6.27 0.48 -7.61
CA ALA A 19 6.82 -0.86 -7.42
C ALA A 19 7.15 -1.55 -8.75
N PHE A 20 6.26 -1.50 -9.74
CA PHE A 20 6.51 -2.02 -11.09
C PHE A 20 7.66 -1.29 -11.79
N GLY A 21 7.74 0.04 -11.63
CA GLY A 21 8.87 0.81 -12.15
C GLY A 21 10.21 0.36 -11.54
N VAL A 22 10.24 0.15 -10.23
CA VAL A 22 11.42 -0.40 -9.54
C VAL A 22 11.73 -1.81 -10.06
N GLY A 23 10.73 -2.70 -10.13
CA GLY A 23 10.91 -4.06 -10.66
C GLY A 23 11.50 -4.07 -12.08
N ALA A 24 11.00 -3.20 -12.96
CA ALA A 24 11.50 -3.07 -14.33
C ALA A 24 12.97 -2.61 -14.39
N VAL A 25 13.39 -1.68 -13.52
CA VAL A 25 14.78 -1.20 -13.45
C VAL A 25 15.74 -2.29 -12.94
N PHE A 26 15.30 -3.10 -11.98
CA PHE A 26 16.12 -4.17 -11.40
C PHE A 26 15.98 -5.53 -12.12
N GLY A 27 15.20 -5.59 -13.20
CA GLY A 27 14.99 -6.83 -13.97
C GLY A 27 14.25 -7.92 -13.19
N THR A 28 13.46 -7.54 -12.19
CA THR A 28 12.67 -8.49 -11.38
C THR A 28 11.17 -8.27 -11.60
N SER A 29 10.45 -9.35 -11.78
CA SER A 29 8.99 -9.37 -11.83
C SER A 29 8.39 -10.26 -10.75
N ALA A 30 9.21 -10.70 -9.79
CA ALA A 30 8.76 -11.53 -8.68
C ALA A 30 7.79 -10.74 -7.80
N GLU A 31 6.69 -11.39 -7.41
CA GLU A 31 5.63 -10.76 -6.63
C GLU A 31 6.15 -10.27 -5.27
N GLY A 32 6.93 -11.08 -4.57
CA GLY A 32 7.48 -10.76 -3.25
C GLY A 32 8.21 -9.40 -3.19
N PRO A 33 9.25 -9.17 -4.01
CA PRO A 33 9.93 -7.87 -4.11
C PRO A 33 9.01 -6.69 -4.45
N LEU A 34 8.05 -6.88 -5.36
CA LEU A 34 7.08 -5.84 -5.70
C LEU A 34 6.18 -5.49 -4.51
N MET A 35 5.73 -6.49 -3.76
CA MET A 35 4.94 -6.30 -2.54
C MET A 35 5.75 -5.59 -1.44
N ILE A 36 7.04 -5.91 -1.30
CA ILE A 36 7.99 -5.28 -0.38
C ILE A 36 8.14 -3.78 -0.66
N VAL A 37 8.05 -3.35 -1.93
CA VAL A 37 8.11 -1.94 -2.32
C VAL A 37 6.74 -1.25 -2.20
N ALA A 38 5.70 -1.87 -2.76
CA ALA A 38 4.36 -1.27 -2.80
C ALA A 38 3.75 -1.09 -1.40
N GLY A 39 3.96 -2.05 -0.50
CA GLY A 39 3.37 -2.06 0.84
C GLY A 39 3.75 -0.85 1.70
N PRO A 40 5.06 -0.63 1.96
CA PRO A 40 5.53 0.53 2.72
C PRO A 40 5.18 1.86 2.06
N LEU A 41 5.22 1.92 0.73
CA LEU A 41 4.87 3.14 -0.01
C LEU A 41 3.39 3.51 0.18
N LEU A 42 2.48 2.55 0.02
CA LEU A 42 1.06 2.75 0.27
C LEU A 42 0.80 3.17 1.73
N ALA A 43 1.47 2.52 2.68
CA ALA A 43 1.34 2.85 4.09
C ALA A 43 1.84 4.25 4.41
N ALA A 44 3.01 4.63 3.91
CA ALA A 44 3.55 5.96 4.09
C ALA A 44 2.64 7.03 3.49
N MET A 45 2.12 6.82 2.27
CA MET A 45 1.23 7.77 1.62
C MET A 45 -0.07 8.00 2.41
N ASP A 46 -0.71 6.93 2.88
CA ASP A 46 -1.95 7.05 3.65
C ASP A 46 -1.70 7.67 5.03
N ILE A 47 -0.61 7.29 5.73
CA ILE A 47 -0.24 7.90 7.01
C ILE A 47 0.05 9.39 6.83
N VAL A 48 0.88 9.77 5.86
CA VAL A 48 1.21 11.18 5.60
C VAL A 48 -0.04 11.98 5.23
N TYR A 49 -0.93 11.42 4.41
CA TYR A 49 -2.19 12.07 4.06
C TYR A 49 -3.09 12.29 5.28
N ARG A 50 -3.21 11.28 6.16
CA ARG A 50 -3.98 11.36 7.40
C ARG A 50 -3.40 12.36 8.39
N LEU A 51 -2.06 12.44 8.50
CA LEU A 51 -1.37 13.40 9.36
C LEU A 51 -1.48 14.84 8.84
N LYS A 52 -1.55 15.05 7.53
CA LYS A 52 -1.75 16.36 6.91
C LYS A 52 -3.21 16.82 6.92
N SER A 53 -4.15 15.88 6.95
CA SER A 53 -5.57 16.19 7.07
C SER A 53 -5.87 16.66 8.50
N HIS A 54 -6.54 17.80 8.66
CA HIS A 54 -6.78 18.52 9.93
C HIS A 54 -7.46 17.69 11.05
N ASP A 55 -7.88 16.46 10.73
CA ASP A 55 -8.63 15.55 11.56
C ASP A 55 -7.86 14.32 12.06
N GLY A 56 -6.55 14.19 11.76
CA GLY A 56 -5.52 13.41 12.49
C GLY A 56 -5.73 11.93 12.88
N HIS A 57 -6.90 11.33 12.63
CA HIS A 57 -7.24 10.02 13.17
C HIS A 57 -6.78 8.89 12.23
N ILE A 58 -5.74 8.18 12.69
CA ILE A 58 -5.09 7.07 11.95
C ILE A 58 -6.06 5.89 11.72
N TYR A 59 -7.02 5.70 12.61
CA TYR A 59 -7.91 4.53 12.62
C TYR A 59 -9.26 4.76 11.94
N ILE A 60 -9.66 5.99 11.63
CA ILE A 60 -10.99 6.26 11.05
C ILE A 60 -10.93 6.05 9.53
N PRO A 61 -11.65 5.05 8.97
CA PRO A 61 -11.54 4.72 7.54
C PRO A 61 -11.99 5.88 6.62
N HIS A 62 -12.95 6.69 7.08
CA HIS A 62 -13.58 7.76 6.29
C HIS A 62 -12.71 9.02 6.13
N LYS A 63 -11.61 9.16 6.88
CA LYS A 63 -10.75 10.36 6.86
C LYS A 63 -9.36 10.15 6.24
N GLY A 64 -9.17 9.07 5.48
CA GLY A 64 -7.96 8.76 4.72
C GLY A 64 -8.25 7.76 3.60
N GLY A 65 -7.23 7.16 2.98
CA GLY A 65 -7.42 6.06 2.05
C GLY A 65 -8.06 4.86 2.74
N SER A 66 -9.06 4.25 2.12
CA SER A 66 -9.70 3.03 2.60
C SER A 66 -9.94 2.04 1.47
N LEU A 67 -9.57 0.79 1.74
CA LEU A 67 -9.77 -0.37 0.89
C LEU A 67 -10.51 -1.43 1.71
N PHE A 68 -11.67 -1.91 1.24
CA PHE A 68 -12.46 -2.95 1.91
C PHE A 68 -12.72 -2.67 3.40
N PHE A 69 -13.09 -1.43 3.74
CA PHE A 69 -13.33 -0.96 5.12
C PHE A 69 -12.09 -0.86 6.03
N LEU A 70 -10.90 -1.22 5.53
CA LEU A 70 -9.64 -1.06 6.23
C LEU A 70 -8.94 0.24 5.78
N PRO A 71 -8.18 0.90 6.68
CA PRO A 71 -7.26 1.96 6.28
C PRO A 71 -6.24 1.43 5.25
N ALA A 72 -5.94 2.24 4.23
CA ALA A 72 -4.97 1.86 3.20
C ALA A 72 -3.57 1.59 3.80
N TRP A 73 -3.21 2.24 4.91
CA TRP A 73 -1.97 1.92 5.61
C TRP A 73 -1.92 0.51 6.20
N ALA A 74 -3.05 0.01 6.71
CA ALA A 74 -3.13 -1.36 7.23
C ALA A 74 -3.00 -2.38 6.09
N PHE A 75 -3.61 -2.08 4.93
CA PHE A 75 -3.43 -2.88 3.72
C PHE A 75 -1.96 -2.86 3.24
N GLY A 76 -1.32 -1.70 3.21
CA GLY A 76 0.10 -1.57 2.85
C GLY A 76 1.02 -2.35 3.79
N ALA A 77 0.77 -2.30 5.10
CA ALA A 77 1.52 -3.07 6.09
C ALA A 77 1.35 -4.59 5.89
N LEU A 78 0.11 -5.06 5.65
CA LEU A 78 -0.15 -6.46 5.33
C LEU A 78 0.60 -6.90 4.06
N TRP A 79 0.56 -6.06 3.02
CA TRP A 79 1.22 -6.34 1.74
C TRP A 79 2.73 -6.47 1.89
N PHE A 80 3.34 -5.60 2.70
CA PHE A 80 4.77 -5.67 3.02
C PHE A 80 5.14 -6.99 3.72
N VAL A 81 4.38 -7.38 4.74
CA VAL A 81 4.60 -8.63 5.49
C VAL A 81 4.47 -9.84 4.56
N LEU A 82 3.42 -9.88 3.73
CA LEU A 82 3.26 -10.94 2.73
C LEU A 82 4.41 -10.95 1.74
N GLY A 83 4.88 -9.80 1.27
CA GLY A 83 6.03 -9.70 0.37
C GLY A 83 7.30 -10.32 0.96
N ILE A 84 7.57 -10.08 2.24
CA ILE A 84 8.68 -10.74 2.96
C ILE A 84 8.48 -12.25 2.98
N VAL A 85 7.29 -12.72 3.37
CA VAL A 85 6.98 -14.15 3.45
C VAL A 85 7.16 -14.84 2.10
N TYR A 86 6.61 -14.27 1.02
CA TYR A 86 6.72 -14.82 -0.33
C TYR A 86 8.17 -14.85 -0.81
N THR A 87 8.93 -13.79 -0.53
CA THR A 87 10.35 -13.71 -0.89
C THR A 87 11.17 -14.77 -0.16
N VAL A 88 10.88 -15.01 1.13
CA VAL A 88 11.58 -16.03 1.95
C VAL A 88 11.17 -17.46 1.58
N GLN A 89 9.90 -17.68 1.23
CA GLN A 89 9.38 -19.01 0.85
C GLN A 89 9.71 -19.40 -0.59
N GLY A 90 10.30 -18.50 -1.39
CA GLY A 90 10.57 -18.74 -2.81
C GLY A 90 9.29 -18.79 -3.66
N GLY A 91 8.23 -18.11 -3.22
CA GLY A 91 7.03 -17.91 -4.03
C GLY A 91 7.36 -16.94 -5.17
N SER A 92 7.85 -17.48 -6.28
CA SER A 92 8.13 -16.77 -7.53
C SER A 92 7.10 -17.07 -8.60
#